data_AF-A0A8T5K395-F1
#
_entry.id   AF-A0A8T5K395-F1
#
_cell.length_a   1.000
_cell.length_b   1.000
_cell.length_c   1.000
_cell.angle_alpha   90.00
_cell.angle_beta   90.00
_cell.angle_gamma   90.00
#
_symmetry.space_group_name_H-M   'P 1'
#
loop_
_entity.id
_entity.type
_entity.pdbx_description
1 polymer ?
#
loop_
_entity_poly.entity_id
_entity_poly.type
_entity_poly.pdbx_seq_one_letter_code
_entity_poly.pdbx_strand_id
1 'polypeptide(L)'
;MKKFSKEGIDGTRAYFEDNFDEIEVTLGDSEFSYFVLPHTLEPNLKNFVFRCTGEPEDGYVFGISDTVPEQFRQYAVAHEYIEFMRIGMGTPDRCMTALEEELKLVPKDIRHDYMRMRRDFFHDLIQYCEAKPEKYTPDDIAEFKGSLRLLEELVQ
;
A
#
# COMPACT_ATOMS: atom_id res chain seq x y z
N MET A 1 -0.22 6.62 11.66
CA MET A 1 -1.40 6.17 10.86
C MET A 1 -2.59 5.67 11.70
N LYS A 2 -3.82 5.66 11.16
CA LYS A 2 -5.08 5.24 11.86
C LYS A 2 -5.28 3.72 11.89
N LYS A 3 -5.77 3.21 13.02
CA LYS A 3 -6.31 1.85 13.22
C LYS A 3 -7.84 1.86 13.20
N PHE A 4 -8.46 0.90 12.54
CA PHE A 4 -9.92 0.79 12.41
C PHE A 4 -10.47 -0.32 13.31
N SER A 5 -11.72 -0.17 13.75
CA SER A 5 -12.46 -1.24 14.44
C SER A 5 -12.98 -2.26 13.43
N LYS A 6 -13.29 -3.47 13.91
CA LYS A 6 -13.99 -4.49 13.11
C LYS A 6 -15.22 -3.96 12.37
N GLU A 7 -16.10 -3.23 13.05
CA GLU A 7 -17.30 -2.65 12.43
C GLU A 7 -16.94 -1.68 11.29
N GLY A 8 -15.89 -0.88 11.44
CA GLY A 8 -15.43 0.01 10.39
C GLY A 8 -14.87 -0.74 9.18
N ILE A 9 -14.19 -1.86 9.42
CA ILE A 9 -13.63 -2.72 8.37
C ILE A 9 -14.77 -3.45 7.64
N ASP A 10 -15.69 -4.06 8.37
CA ASP A 10 -16.84 -4.78 7.81
C ASP A 10 -17.73 -3.82 6.99
N GLY A 11 -17.98 -2.61 7.48
CA GLY A 11 -18.72 -1.58 6.74
C GLY A 11 -18.00 -1.10 5.48
N THR A 12 -16.66 -0.97 5.53
CA THR A 12 -15.86 -0.62 4.35
C THR A 12 -15.90 -1.74 3.31
N ARG A 13 -15.79 -3.00 3.76
CA ARG A 13 -15.83 -4.19 2.92
C ARG A 13 -17.16 -4.28 2.18
N ALA A 14 -18.28 -4.19 2.89
CA ALA A 14 -19.61 -4.23 2.28
C ALA A 14 -19.79 -3.14 1.21
N TYR A 15 -19.34 -1.90 1.50
CA TYR A 15 -19.36 -0.83 0.51
C TYR A 15 -18.49 -1.15 -0.72
N PHE A 16 -17.31 -1.75 -0.54
CA PHE A 16 -16.43 -2.08 -1.66
C PHE A 16 -16.97 -3.25 -2.49
N GLU A 17 -17.50 -4.30 -1.87
CA GLU A 17 -18.14 -5.44 -2.53
C GLU A 17 -19.33 -5.00 -3.42
N ASP A 18 -20.08 -3.96 -3.00
CA ASP A 18 -21.20 -3.42 -3.77
C ASP A 18 -20.78 -2.52 -4.95
N ASN A 19 -19.55 -2.01 -4.97
CA ASN A 19 -19.14 -0.92 -5.87
C ASN A 19 -17.90 -1.19 -6.72
N PHE A 20 -17.07 -2.17 -6.37
CA PHE A 20 -15.77 -2.41 -6.99
C PHE A 20 -15.48 -3.89 -7.17
N ASP A 21 -14.61 -4.22 -8.12
CA ASP A 21 -14.17 -5.60 -8.36
C ASP A 21 -13.14 -6.02 -7.32
N GLU A 22 -13.41 -7.12 -6.62
CA GLU A 22 -12.46 -7.80 -5.74
C GLU A 22 -11.58 -8.76 -6.55
N ILE A 23 -10.27 -8.72 -6.29
CA ILE A 23 -9.27 -9.60 -6.88
C ILE A 23 -8.61 -10.39 -5.76
N GLU A 24 -8.74 -11.71 -5.83
CA GLU A 24 -8.01 -12.65 -4.97
C GLU A 24 -6.60 -12.88 -5.52
N VAL A 25 -5.62 -12.89 -4.62
CA VAL A 25 -4.21 -13.08 -4.95
C VAL A 25 -3.57 -14.10 -4.03
N THR A 26 -2.83 -15.01 -4.65
CA THR A 26 -1.80 -15.83 -3.99
C THR A 26 -0.44 -15.32 -4.45
N LEU A 27 0.35 -14.78 -3.52
CA LEU A 27 1.67 -14.23 -3.81
C LEU A 27 2.69 -14.73 -2.78
N GLY A 28 3.64 -15.55 -3.24
CA GLY A 28 4.52 -16.30 -2.34
C GLY A 28 3.69 -17.23 -1.45
N ASP A 29 3.89 -17.14 -0.14
CA ASP A 29 3.14 -17.91 0.86
C ASP A 29 1.93 -17.14 1.44
N SER A 30 1.58 -15.99 0.85
CA SER A 30 0.48 -15.14 1.33
C SER A 30 -0.73 -15.23 0.41
N GLU A 31 -1.91 -15.30 1.02
CA GLU A 31 -3.20 -15.18 0.36
C GLU A 31 -3.89 -13.91 0.87
N PHE A 32 -4.30 -13.05 -0.06
CA PHE A 32 -5.02 -11.82 0.25
C PHE A 32 -5.88 -11.37 -0.91
N SER A 33 -6.79 -10.43 -0.65
CA SER A 33 -7.59 -9.80 -1.70
C SER A 33 -7.50 -8.28 -1.66
N TYR A 34 -7.84 -7.64 -2.77
CA TYR A 34 -7.97 -6.19 -2.86
C TYR A 34 -9.01 -5.77 -3.89
N PHE A 35 -9.47 -4.53 -3.77
CA PHE A 35 -10.40 -3.92 -4.70
C PHE A 35 -9.70 -2.96 -5.67
N VAL A 36 -10.14 -2.90 -6.92
CA VAL A 36 -9.67 -1.87 -7.87
C VAL A 36 -10.51 -0.61 -7.69
N LEU A 37 -9.86 0.48 -7.29
CA LEU A 37 -10.50 1.74 -6.92
C LEU A 37 -10.29 2.80 -8.01
N PRO A 38 -11.30 3.59 -8.37
CA PRO A 38 -11.12 4.66 -9.35
C PRO A 38 -10.23 5.76 -8.77
N HIS A 39 -9.28 6.24 -9.57
CA HIS A 39 -8.37 7.33 -9.17
C HIS A 39 -9.10 8.60 -8.68
N THR A 40 -10.34 8.81 -9.11
CA THR A 40 -11.18 9.93 -8.69
C THR A 40 -11.46 9.99 -7.19
N LEU A 41 -11.24 8.89 -6.44
CA LEU A 41 -11.35 8.90 -4.98
C LEU A 41 -10.20 9.66 -4.31
N GLU A 42 -9.01 9.66 -4.91
CA GLU A 42 -7.83 10.39 -4.42
C GLU A 42 -7.11 11.08 -5.60
N PRO A 43 -7.72 12.15 -6.17
CA PRO A 43 -7.23 12.76 -7.42
C PRO A 43 -5.86 13.44 -7.29
N ASN A 44 -5.41 13.70 -6.06
CA ASN A 44 -4.13 14.33 -5.77
C ASN A 44 -3.00 13.32 -5.49
N LEU A 45 -3.28 12.02 -5.56
CA LEU A 45 -2.28 10.97 -5.37
C LEU A 45 -2.49 9.87 -6.41
N LYS A 46 -1.73 9.94 -7.49
CA LYS A 46 -1.73 8.90 -8.51
C LYS A 46 -1.21 7.59 -7.91
N ASN A 47 -1.73 6.45 -8.39
CA ASN A 47 -1.25 5.12 -7.99
C ASN A 47 -1.40 4.83 -6.48
N PHE A 48 -2.34 5.49 -5.81
CA PHE A 48 -2.55 5.27 -4.39
C PHE A 48 -2.93 3.83 -4.07
N VAL A 49 -2.55 3.40 -2.87
CA VAL A 49 -3.04 2.18 -2.24
C VAL A 49 -3.89 2.63 -1.05
N PHE A 50 -5.09 2.08 -0.95
CA PHE A 50 -5.99 2.28 0.17
C PHE A 50 -5.83 1.14 1.17
N ARG A 51 -5.89 1.50 2.44
CA ARG A 51 -5.87 0.56 3.55
C ARG A 51 -6.95 0.90 4.57
N CYS A 52 -7.69 -0.11 4.98
CA CYS A 52 -8.50 -0.14 6.19
C CYS A 52 -8.17 -1.41 6.97
N THR A 53 -7.32 -1.31 8.01
CA THR A 53 -6.94 -2.47 8.85
C THR A 53 -7.09 -2.17 10.33
N GLY A 54 -7.39 -3.23 11.10
CA GLY A 54 -7.54 -3.24 12.56
C GLY A 54 -6.48 -4.10 13.24
N GLU A 55 -6.86 -4.82 14.30
CA GLU A 55 -6.08 -5.97 14.74
C GLU A 55 -6.14 -7.09 13.67
N PRO A 56 -5.18 -8.03 13.62
CA PRO A 56 -5.22 -9.14 12.67
C PRO A 56 -6.55 -9.92 12.66
N GLU A 57 -7.15 -10.14 13.82
CA GLU A 57 -8.44 -10.81 13.98
C GLU A 57 -9.65 -9.99 13.52
N ASP A 58 -9.53 -8.66 13.41
CA ASP A 58 -10.62 -7.79 12.95
C ASP A 58 -10.77 -7.85 11.42
N GLY A 59 -9.70 -8.24 10.73
CA GLY A 59 -9.62 -8.32 9.27
C GLY A 59 -9.02 -7.07 8.61
N TYR A 60 -9.19 -6.99 7.30
CA TYR A 60 -8.68 -5.88 6.48
C TYR A 60 -9.53 -5.63 5.24
N VAL A 61 -9.37 -4.45 4.67
CA VAL A 61 -9.77 -4.09 3.31
C VAL A 61 -8.61 -3.33 2.67
N PHE A 62 -8.15 -3.80 1.52
CA PHE A 62 -7.18 -3.11 0.69
C PHE A 62 -7.83 -2.67 -0.63
N GLY A 63 -7.37 -1.56 -1.16
CA GLY A 63 -7.75 -1.12 -2.49
C GLY A 63 -6.56 -0.51 -3.21
N ILE A 64 -6.63 -0.46 -4.54
CA ILE A 64 -5.55 0.09 -5.36
C ILE A 64 -6.11 0.89 -6.53
N SER A 65 -5.51 2.04 -6.79
CA SER A 65 -5.88 2.92 -7.89
C SER A 65 -5.86 2.20 -9.24
N ASP A 66 -6.90 2.40 -10.03
CA ASP A 66 -7.04 1.92 -11.41
C ASP A 66 -5.92 2.43 -12.34
N THR A 67 -5.26 3.53 -11.97
CA THR A 67 -4.07 4.06 -12.66
C THR A 67 -2.83 3.19 -12.52
N VAL A 68 -2.79 2.27 -11.56
CA VAL A 68 -1.68 1.32 -11.41
C VAL A 68 -1.79 0.27 -12.51
N PRO A 69 -0.73 0.04 -13.33
CA PRO A 69 -0.72 -1.03 -14.30
C PRO A 69 -1.05 -2.38 -13.65
N GLU A 70 -1.92 -3.17 -14.27
CA GLU A 70 -2.47 -4.41 -13.68
C GLU A 70 -1.37 -5.37 -13.17
N GLN A 71 -0.33 -5.58 -13.97
CA GLN A 71 0.83 -6.41 -13.61
C GLN A 71 1.59 -5.93 -12.36
N PHE A 72 1.37 -4.71 -11.88
CA PHE A 72 2.03 -4.15 -10.70
C PHE A 72 1.15 -4.18 -9.44
N ARG A 73 -0.17 -4.31 -9.59
CA ARG A 73 -1.14 -4.06 -8.52
C ARG A 73 -0.92 -4.95 -7.30
N GLN A 74 -0.80 -6.26 -7.53
CA GLN A 74 -0.63 -7.24 -6.45
C GLN A 74 0.60 -6.97 -5.58
N TYR A 75 1.70 -6.47 -6.15
CA TYR A 75 2.92 -6.18 -5.40
C TYR A 75 2.75 -4.91 -4.55
N ALA A 76 2.10 -3.88 -5.11
CA ALA A 76 1.88 -2.63 -4.39
C ALA A 76 0.90 -2.82 -3.22
N VAL A 77 -0.10 -3.69 -3.39
CA VAL A 77 -0.99 -4.12 -2.29
C VAL A 77 -0.25 -5.01 -1.29
N ALA A 78 0.62 -5.91 -1.75
CA ALA A 78 1.41 -6.76 -0.86
C ALA A 78 2.25 -5.94 0.12
N HIS A 79 2.71 -4.74 -0.27
CA HIS A 79 3.33 -3.78 0.64
C HIS A 79 2.49 -3.55 1.91
N GLU A 80 1.23 -3.14 1.73
CA GLU A 80 0.31 -2.85 2.84
C GLU A 80 -0.02 -4.12 3.63
N TYR A 81 -0.21 -5.25 2.95
CA TYR A 81 -0.44 -6.52 3.64
C TYR A 81 0.74 -6.89 4.54
N ILE A 82 1.97 -6.81 4.02
CA ILE A 82 3.18 -7.12 4.78
C ILE A 82 3.36 -6.12 5.94
N GLU A 83 3.26 -4.82 5.66
CA GLU A 83 3.43 -3.76 6.67
C GLU A 83 2.44 -3.93 7.83
N PHE A 84 1.16 -4.09 7.54
CA PHE A 84 0.12 -3.97 8.56
C PHE A 84 -0.38 -5.29 9.11
N MET A 85 -0.32 -6.38 8.35
CA MET A 85 -0.81 -7.70 8.78
C MET A 85 0.31 -8.61 9.28
N ARG A 86 1.51 -8.52 8.71
CA ARG A 86 2.65 -9.39 9.10
C ARG A 86 3.61 -8.71 10.08
N ILE A 87 3.98 -7.45 9.83
CA ILE A 87 4.94 -6.71 10.67
C ILE A 87 4.25 -5.98 11.82
N GLY A 88 3.14 -5.29 11.52
CA GLY A 88 2.32 -4.59 12.49
C GLY A 88 2.62 -3.09 12.60
N MET A 89 1.56 -2.30 12.83
CA MET A 89 1.58 -0.84 12.80
C MET A 89 2.50 -0.18 13.83
N GLY A 90 2.76 -0.85 14.96
CA GLY A 90 3.59 -0.32 16.06
C GLY A 90 5.09 -0.60 15.90
N THR A 91 5.50 -1.27 14.83
CA THR A 91 6.88 -1.71 14.62
C THR A 91 7.67 -0.62 13.88
N PRO A 92 8.85 -0.21 14.40
CA PRO A 92 9.75 0.69 13.68
C PRO A 92 10.20 0.10 12.34
N ASP A 93 10.48 0.96 11.35
CA ASP A 93 10.98 0.58 10.02
C ASP A 93 10.07 -0.40 9.25
N ARG A 94 8.79 -0.48 9.62
CA ARG A 94 7.83 -1.40 8.99
C ARG A 94 7.63 -1.12 7.50
N CYS A 95 7.61 0.15 7.08
CA CYS A 95 7.40 0.50 5.68
C CYS A 95 8.62 0.11 4.85
N MET A 96 9.83 0.36 5.36
CA MET A 96 11.07 -0.06 4.69
C MET A 96 11.15 -1.58 4.58
N THR A 97 10.87 -2.28 5.68
CA THR A 97 10.91 -3.75 5.73
C THR A 97 9.88 -4.35 4.76
N ALA A 98 8.67 -3.78 4.71
CA ALA A 98 7.64 -4.18 3.75
C ALA A 98 8.07 -3.96 2.30
N LEU A 99 8.71 -2.82 1.99
CA LEU A 99 9.25 -2.54 0.67
C LEU A 99 10.30 -3.57 0.26
N GLU A 100 11.25 -3.91 1.13
CA GLU A 100 12.28 -4.90 0.83
C GLU A 100 11.68 -6.30 0.58
N GLU A 101 10.66 -6.70 1.33
CA GLU A 101 9.95 -7.96 1.10
C GLU A 101 9.14 -7.95 -0.20
N GLU A 102 8.38 -6.90 -0.44
CA GLU A 102 7.65 -6.65 -1.68
C GLU A 102 8.56 -6.80 -2.91
N LEU A 103 9.72 -6.13 -2.92
CA LEU A 103 10.63 -6.14 -4.06
C LEU A 103 11.22 -7.53 -4.36
N LYS A 104 11.29 -8.42 -3.37
CA LYS A 104 11.70 -9.82 -3.56
C LYS A 104 10.64 -10.63 -4.30
N LEU A 105 9.35 -10.27 -4.14
CA LEU A 105 8.21 -10.93 -4.78
C LEU A 105 8.05 -10.51 -6.25
N VAL A 106 8.57 -9.34 -6.64
CA VAL A 106 8.43 -8.83 -8.01
C VAL A 106 9.30 -9.62 -9.00
N PRO A 107 8.71 -10.19 -10.08
CA PRO A 107 9.44 -10.90 -11.13
C PRO A 107 10.51 -10.03 -11.78
N LYS A 108 11.64 -10.65 -12.13
CA LYS A 108 12.86 -9.95 -12.58
C LYS A 108 12.65 -9.12 -13.84
N ASP A 109 11.79 -9.59 -14.74
CA ASP A 109 11.48 -8.97 -16.03
C ASP A 109 10.68 -7.66 -15.90
N ILE A 110 9.84 -7.53 -14.87
CA ILE A 110 9.06 -6.31 -14.62
C ILE A 110 9.59 -5.45 -13.47
N ARG A 111 10.56 -5.98 -12.69
CA ARG A 111 11.04 -5.38 -11.43
C ARG A 111 11.51 -3.96 -11.55
N HIS A 112 12.27 -3.65 -12.60
CA HIS A 112 12.86 -2.33 -12.75
C HIS A 112 11.81 -1.25 -13.04
N ASP A 113 10.84 -1.53 -13.92
CA ASP A 113 9.73 -0.61 -14.20
C ASP A 113 8.80 -0.46 -12.99
N TYR A 114 8.61 -1.55 -12.25
CA TYR A 114 7.91 -1.53 -10.97
C TYR A 114 8.58 -0.61 -9.94
N MET A 115 9.89 -0.74 -9.75
CA MET A 115 10.66 0.11 -8.83
C MET A 115 10.58 1.59 -9.20
N ARG A 116 10.61 1.92 -10.50
CA ARG A 116 10.41 3.31 -10.97
C ARG A 116 9.03 3.84 -10.59
N MET A 117 7.99 3.04 -10.82
CA MET A 117 6.61 3.40 -10.45
C MET A 117 6.44 3.57 -8.94
N ARG A 118 7.07 2.73 -8.12
CA ARG A 118 7.07 2.88 -6.66
C ARG A 118 7.87 4.10 -6.20
N ARG A 119 9.02 4.40 -6.81
CA ARG A 119 9.79 5.63 -6.52
C ARG A 119 8.93 6.86 -6.74
N ASP A 120 8.29 6.96 -7.89
CA ASP A 120 7.45 8.11 -8.25
C ASP A 120 6.26 8.22 -7.29
N PHE A 121 5.64 7.08 -6.93
CA PHE A 121 4.60 7.06 -5.91
C PHE A 121 5.09 7.58 -4.54
N PHE A 122 6.23 7.11 -4.03
CA PHE A 122 6.74 7.57 -2.72
C PHE A 122 7.11 9.06 -2.75
N HIS A 123 7.66 9.54 -3.85
CA HIS A 123 7.93 10.97 -4.05
C HIS A 123 6.65 11.80 -3.92
N ASP A 124 5.57 11.40 -4.59
CA ASP A 124 4.28 12.11 -4.56
C ASP A 124 3.55 11.91 -3.22
N LEU A 125 3.66 10.72 -2.62
CA LEU A 125 3.07 10.38 -1.32
C LEU A 125 3.61 11.29 -0.21
N ILE A 126 4.92 11.56 -0.19
CA ILE A 126 5.54 12.43 0.81
C ILE A 126 4.89 13.83 0.76
N GLN A 127 4.77 14.41 -0.43
CA GLN A 127 4.13 15.72 -0.62
C GLN A 127 2.65 15.69 -0.19
N TYR A 128 1.94 14.64 -0.59
CA TYR A 128 0.53 14.44 -0.23
C TYR A 128 0.31 14.34 1.28
N CYS A 129 1.20 13.65 2.00
CA CYS A 129 1.14 13.43 3.45
C CYS A 129 1.57 14.67 4.22
N GLU A 130 2.62 15.38 3.78
CA GLU A 130 3.05 16.65 4.39
C GLU A 130 1.95 17.72 4.34
N ALA A 131 1.07 17.67 3.33
CA ALA A 131 -0.11 18.53 3.25
C ALA A 131 -1.28 18.13 4.19
N LYS A 132 -1.18 17.02 4.95
CA LYS A 132 -2.21 16.48 5.86
C LYS A 132 -1.64 16.11 7.24
N PRO A 133 -1.10 17.09 7.99
CA PRO A 133 -0.45 16.84 9.27
C PRO A 133 -1.38 16.26 10.35
N GLU A 134 -2.69 16.34 10.17
CA GLU A 134 -3.69 15.73 11.05
C GLU A 134 -3.84 14.22 10.88
N LYS A 135 -3.34 13.65 9.76
CA LYS A 135 -3.45 12.23 9.43
C LYS A 135 -2.13 11.46 9.53
N TYR A 136 -1.01 12.16 9.31
CA TYR A 136 0.32 11.56 9.22
C TYR A 136 1.28 12.20 10.23
N THR A 137 2.09 11.38 10.88
CA THR A 137 3.10 11.87 11.82
C THR A 137 4.42 12.18 11.09
N PRO A 138 5.33 12.97 11.70
CA PRO A 138 6.68 13.13 11.19
C PRO A 138 7.44 11.81 11.02
N ASP A 139 7.18 10.82 11.88
CA ASP A 139 7.79 9.49 11.81
C ASP A 139 7.27 8.72 10.58
N ASP A 140 5.97 8.78 10.29
CA ASP A 140 5.40 8.20 9.07
C ASP A 140 6.11 8.78 7.81
N ILE A 141 6.30 10.11 7.78
CA ILE A 141 6.99 10.80 6.68
C ILE A 141 8.47 10.41 6.60
N ALA A 142 9.15 10.23 7.74
CA ALA A 142 10.54 9.82 7.78
C ALA A 142 10.75 8.40 7.21
N GLU A 143 9.85 7.48 7.52
CA GLU A 143 9.85 6.13 6.94
C GLU A 143 9.66 6.18 5.41
N PHE A 144 8.68 6.95 4.91
CA PHE A 144 8.45 7.12 3.47
C PHE A 144 9.68 7.70 2.75
N LYS A 145 10.37 8.67 3.36
CA LYS A 145 11.63 9.24 2.85
C LYS A 145 12.75 8.20 2.83
N GLY A 146 12.78 7.28 3.78
CA GLY A 146 13.68 6.13 3.76
C GLY A 146 13.44 5.26 2.54
N SER A 147 12.20 4.81 2.37
CA SER A 147 11.77 3.96 1.25
C SER A 147 12.06 4.59 -0.11
N LEU A 148 11.84 5.91 -0.25
CA LEU A 148 12.20 6.66 -1.45
C LEU A 148 13.71 6.59 -1.74
N ARG A 149 14.57 6.87 -0.76
CA ARG A 149 16.03 6.84 -0.95
C ARG A 149 16.52 5.46 -1.41
N LEU A 150 16.01 4.38 -0.82
CA LEU A 150 16.34 3.02 -1.25
C LEU A 150 15.97 2.81 -2.72
N LEU A 151 14.76 3.21 -3.12
CA LEU A 151 14.32 3.07 -4.50
C LEU A 151 15.15 3.92 -5.47
N GLU A 152 15.53 5.14 -5.07
CA GLU A 152 16.41 6.00 -5.86
C GLU A 152 17.80 5.40 -6.09
N GLU A 153 18.33 4.63 -5.13
CA GLU A 153 19.59 3.89 -5.29
C GLU A 153 19.43 2.68 -6.22
N LEU A 154 18.29 1.99 -6.17
CA LEU A 154 18.03 0.77 -6.94
C LEU A 154 17.66 1.00 -8.41
N VAL A 155 17.21 2.21 -8.77
CA VAL A 155 16.78 2.55 -10.15
C VAL A 155 17.77 3.40 -10.94
N GLN A 156 18.97 3.62 -10.41
CA GLN A 156 20.12 4.22 -11.12
C GLN A 156 20.62 3.29 -12.23
#